data_AF-A0A9W6BMA9-F1
#
_entry.id   AF-A0A9W6BMA9-F1
#
_cell.length_a   1.000
_cell.length_b   1.000
_cell.length_c   1.000
_cell.angle_alpha   90.00
_cell.angle_beta   90.00
_cell.angle_gamma   90.00
#
_symmetry.space_group_name_H-M   'P 1'
#
loop_
_entity.id
_entity.type
_entity.pdbx_description
1 polymer ?
#
loop_
_entity_poly.entity_id
_entity_poly.type
_entity_poly.pdbx_seq_one_letter_code
_entity_poly.pdbx_strand_id
1 'polypeptide(L)'
;MASTSTDPAPVATPAPAPVPAATVEAEMAAHVSGITPQLQNVVATVNLGTKLDLKEIAMHARNAEYNPKRFAAVIMRIREPKTTALIFASGKMVCTGAKSEDDSRTAARRYAKIVQKLGFPATFKEFKIQNIVGSCDVKFPIRLEGLAYAHSLFASYEPELFPGLIYRMKQPKIVLLIFVSGKVVLTGAKTRYEIYQAYMNIYPTLIQYKKGDVAVPTLPGNMMPPPRALPPTRQPDGADQQEQPHQQQPIPQAALQPAAAAAAMMMPPPPTPAAAAPTPTVQDLHPMNLPPPTPLHPNLPPPTPRHPGLAPTPSLGHHMLPPPSPRR
;
A
#
# COMPACT_ATOMS: atom_id res chain seq x y z
N MET A 1 68.87 -21.46 -17.30
CA MET A 1 67.86 -22.37 -16.72
C MET A 1 66.80 -21.49 -16.07
N ALA A 2 65.62 -21.40 -16.67
CA ALA A 2 64.56 -20.49 -16.25
C ALA A 2 63.58 -21.20 -15.31
N SER A 3 63.31 -20.60 -14.17
CA SER A 3 62.46 -21.09 -13.08
C SER A 3 60.99 -20.88 -13.41
N THR A 4 60.20 -21.95 -13.39
CA THR A 4 58.74 -21.91 -13.55
C THR A 4 58.06 -21.89 -12.18
N SER A 5 57.39 -20.79 -11.83
CA SER A 5 56.44 -20.71 -10.72
C SER A 5 55.01 -20.87 -11.27
N THR A 6 54.30 -21.89 -10.80
CA THR A 6 52.91 -22.19 -11.17
C THR A 6 52.00 -21.72 -10.04
N ASP A 7 51.15 -20.72 -10.29
CA ASP A 7 50.05 -20.31 -9.40
C ASP A 7 48.80 -21.18 -9.66
N PRO A 8 48.06 -21.62 -8.62
CA PRO A 8 46.77 -22.29 -8.82
C PRO A 8 45.61 -21.27 -8.88
N ALA A 9 44.70 -21.51 -9.83
CA ALA A 9 43.49 -20.71 -10.04
C ALA A 9 42.47 -20.88 -8.88
N PRO A 10 41.64 -19.85 -8.58
CA PRO A 10 40.67 -19.92 -7.49
C PRO A 10 39.43 -20.73 -7.89
N VAL A 11 39.02 -21.64 -7.01
CA VAL A 11 37.78 -22.43 -7.09
C VAL A 11 36.59 -21.49 -6.93
N ALA A 12 35.72 -21.43 -7.94
CA ALA A 12 34.47 -20.69 -7.91
C ALA A 12 33.43 -21.39 -7.02
N THR A 13 33.00 -20.71 -5.97
CA THR A 13 31.87 -21.12 -5.12
C THR A 13 30.56 -20.96 -5.90
N PRO A 14 29.66 -21.96 -5.94
CA PRO A 14 28.37 -21.81 -6.61
C PRO A 14 27.46 -20.84 -5.84
N ALA A 15 26.81 -19.94 -6.57
CA ALA A 15 25.81 -19.02 -6.03
C ALA A 15 24.60 -19.77 -5.45
N PRO A 16 23.97 -19.29 -4.36
CA PRO A 16 22.85 -19.99 -3.75
C PRO A 16 21.60 -19.94 -4.65
N ALA A 17 20.96 -21.09 -4.81
CA ALA A 17 19.73 -21.25 -5.58
C ALA A 17 18.55 -20.48 -4.96
N PRO A 18 17.56 -20.02 -5.77
CA PRO A 18 16.41 -19.30 -5.26
C PRO A 18 15.49 -20.25 -4.48
N VAL A 19 15.32 -19.99 -3.18
CA VAL A 19 14.33 -20.67 -2.35
C VAL A 19 12.90 -20.37 -2.85
N PRO A 20 12.01 -21.37 -2.96
CA PRO A 20 10.66 -21.19 -3.48
C PRO A 20 9.77 -20.39 -2.52
N ALA A 21 8.98 -19.46 -3.07
CA ALA A 21 8.17 -18.48 -2.34
C ALA A 21 7.10 -19.10 -1.40
N ALA A 22 6.71 -20.36 -1.60
CA ALA A 22 5.73 -21.04 -0.74
C ALA A 22 6.31 -21.44 0.63
N THR A 23 7.61 -21.72 0.72
CA THR A 23 8.25 -22.18 1.96
C THR A 23 8.46 -21.02 2.94
N VAL A 24 8.77 -19.84 2.42
CA VAL A 24 8.90 -18.61 3.23
C VAL A 24 7.55 -18.10 3.74
N GLU A 25 6.44 -18.28 3.01
CA GLU A 25 5.11 -17.89 3.50
C GLU A 25 4.67 -18.73 4.70
N ALA A 26 4.99 -20.04 4.70
CA ALA A 26 4.68 -20.95 5.80
C ALA A 26 5.56 -20.74 7.05
N GLU A 27 6.87 -20.50 6.88
CA GLU A 27 7.77 -20.17 8.00
C GLU A 27 7.48 -18.79 8.59
N MET A 28 7.12 -17.80 7.75
CA MET A 28 6.83 -16.44 8.23
C MET A 28 5.47 -16.29 8.90
N ALA A 29 4.52 -17.18 8.62
CA ALA A 29 3.24 -17.28 9.34
C ALA A 29 3.40 -17.84 10.76
N ALA A 30 4.51 -18.56 11.06
CA ALA A 30 4.77 -19.20 12.34
C ALA A 30 5.57 -18.34 13.34
N HIS A 31 5.66 -17.03 13.11
CA HIS A 31 6.52 -16.16 13.92
C HIS A 31 5.88 -15.59 15.20
N VAL A 32 6.74 -15.25 16.15
CA VAL A 32 6.51 -14.83 17.55
C VAL A 32 5.41 -13.78 17.76
N SER A 33 5.06 -12.99 16.74
CA SER A 33 3.98 -11.99 16.83
C SER A 33 2.59 -12.54 16.48
N GLY A 34 2.49 -13.64 15.73
CA GLY A 34 1.23 -14.14 15.16
C GLY A 34 0.56 -13.18 14.16
N ILE A 35 1.25 -12.10 13.76
CA ILE A 35 0.69 -11.02 12.93
C ILE A 35 1.41 -10.98 11.59
N THR A 36 0.64 -11.19 10.51
CA THR A 36 1.14 -11.09 9.14
C THR A 36 0.75 -9.74 8.53
N PRO A 37 1.72 -8.90 8.12
CA PRO A 37 1.43 -7.68 7.38
C PRO A 37 0.62 -7.94 6.12
N GLN A 38 -0.41 -7.14 5.90
CA GLN A 38 -1.31 -7.25 4.76
C GLN A 38 -0.93 -6.23 3.69
N LEU A 39 -0.78 -6.68 2.44
CA LEU A 39 -0.51 -5.78 1.32
C LEU A 39 -1.74 -4.90 1.06
N GLN A 40 -1.51 -3.59 1.02
CA GLN A 40 -2.55 -2.59 0.81
C GLN A 40 -2.53 -2.01 -0.59
N ASN A 41 -1.33 -1.90 -1.19
CA ASN A 41 -1.17 -1.32 -2.51
C ASN A 41 0.10 -1.83 -3.20
N VAL A 42 0.01 -2.09 -4.49
CA VAL A 42 1.11 -2.44 -5.36
C VAL A 42 1.14 -1.47 -6.55
N VAL A 43 2.31 -0.87 -6.76
CA VAL A 43 2.61 0.01 -7.88
C VAL A 43 3.54 -0.72 -8.83
N ALA A 44 3.12 -0.85 -10.08
CA ALA A 44 3.92 -1.47 -11.13
C ALA A 44 4.04 -0.54 -12.34
N THR A 45 5.08 -0.76 -13.14
CA THR A 45 5.24 -0.14 -14.45
C THR A 45 5.32 -1.20 -15.52
N VAL A 46 4.90 -0.85 -16.72
CA VAL A 46 5.08 -1.66 -17.92
C VAL A 46 5.32 -0.75 -19.12
N ASN A 47 6.04 -1.25 -20.10
CA ASN A 47 6.28 -0.59 -21.37
C ASN A 47 5.39 -1.18 -22.45
N LEU A 48 4.54 -0.35 -23.05
CA LEU A 48 3.65 -0.73 -24.15
C LEU A 48 4.40 -0.83 -25.48
N GLY A 49 5.66 -0.38 -25.56
CA GLY A 49 6.54 -0.59 -26.71
C GLY A 49 6.15 0.17 -27.97
N THR A 50 5.26 1.16 -27.88
CA THR A 50 4.86 2.03 -28.98
C THR A 50 4.51 3.42 -28.45
N LYS A 51 4.64 4.44 -29.29
CA LYS A 51 4.15 5.78 -28.99
C LYS A 51 2.63 5.80 -29.08
N LEU A 52 2.00 6.58 -28.22
CA LEU A 52 0.54 6.62 -28.09
C LEU A 52 0.04 8.05 -28.26
N ASP A 53 -1.00 8.22 -29.08
CA ASP A 53 -1.76 9.46 -29.10
C ASP A 53 -2.76 9.44 -27.94
N LEU A 54 -2.46 10.25 -26.94
CA LEU A 54 -3.25 10.35 -25.72
C LEU A 54 -4.64 10.97 -25.95
N LYS A 55 -4.78 11.84 -26.96
CA LYS A 55 -6.09 12.44 -27.29
C LYS A 55 -7.00 11.37 -27.88
N GLU A 56 -6.49 10.59 -28.83
CA GLU A 56 -7.21 9.47 -29.44
C GLU A 56 -7.68 8.45 -28.40
N ILE A 57 -6.80 8.07 -27.46
CA ILE A 57 -7.17 7.18 -26.35
C ILE A 57 -8.28 7.79 -25.50
N ALA A 58 -8.18 9.07 -25.13
CA ALA A 58 -9.16 9.71 -24.27
C ALA A 58 -10.53 9.90 -24.95
N MET A 59 -10.57 10.16 -26.26
CA MET A 59 -11.82 10.29 -27.01
C MET A 59 -12.58 8.97 -27.12
N HIS A 60 -11.87 7.85 -27.29
CA HIS A 60 -12.47 6.55 -27.56
C HIS A 60 -12.64 5.66 -26.32
N ALA A 61 -11.88 5.89 -25.25
CA ALA A 61 -11.97 5.11 -24.02
C ALA A 61 -12.98 5.70 -23.03
N ARG A 62 -14.06 4.97 -22.74
CA ARG A 62 -15.15 5.41 -21.85
C ARG A 62 -14.73 5.76 -20.42
N ASN A 63 -13.65 5.17 -19.90
CA ASN A 63 -13.18 5.36 -18.53
C ASN A 63 -11.77 5.96 -18.50
N ALA A 64 -11.51 6.92 -19.38
CA ALA A 64 -10.25 7.63 -19.50
C ALA A 64 -10.45 9.14 -19.32
N GLU A 65 -9.59 9.74 -18.51
CA GLU A 65 -9.53 11.20 -18.29
C GLU A 65 -8.19 11.71 -18.81
N TYR A 66 -8.20 12.79 -19.59
CA TYR A 66 -6.98 13.42 -20.09
C TYR A 66 -7.11 14.94 -20.09
N ASN A 67 -6.21 15.59 -19.35
CA ASN A 67 -6.06 17.04 -19.37
C ASN A 67 -4.56 17.39 -19.37
N PRO A 68 -3.95 17.65 -20.53
CA PRO A 68 -2.51 17.89 -20.65
C PRO A 68 -2.03 19.12 -19.88
N LYS A 69 -2.91 20.09 -19.59
CA LYS A 69 -2.56 21.26 -18.76
C LYS A 69 -2.39 20.89 -17.28
N ARG A 70 -3.09 19.83 -16.83
CA ARG A 70 -3.02 19.32 -15.45
C ARG A 70 -1.96 18.23 -15.32
N PHE A 71 -1.93 17.29 -16.25
CA PHE A 71 -1.04 16.13 -16.19
C PHE A 71 -0.81 15.52 -17.58
N ALA A 72 0.44 15.16 -17.87
CA ALA A 72 0.87 14.71 -19.19
C ALA A 72 0.52 13.25 -19.56
N ALA A 73 -0.34 12.59 -18.77
CA ALA A 73 -0.73 11.20 -18.97
C ALA A 73 -2.26 11.05 -18.97
N VAL A 74 -2.74 10.04 -19.69
CA VAL A 74 -4.13 9.60 -19.61
C VAL A 74 -4.31 8.80 -18.32
N ILE A 75 -5.34 9.14 -17.55
CA ILE A 75 -5.75 8.40 -16.36
C ILE A 75 -6.86 7.45 -16.78
N MET A 76 -6.63 6.15 -16.71
CA MET A 76 -7.62 5.13 -17.04
C MET A 76 -7.95 4.29 -15.81
N ARG A 77 -9.22 3.92 -15.62
CA ARG A 77 -9.65 3.13 -14.45
C ARG A 77 -10.45 1.90 -14.85
N ILE A 78 -10.20 0.79 -14.17
CA ILE A 78 -11.01 -0.45 -14.27
C ILE A 78 -11.46 -0.89 -12.88
N ARG A 79 -12.59 -1.60 -12.83
CA ARG A 79 -13.20 -2.06 -11.58
C ARG A 79 -12.61 -3.38 -11.06
N GLU A 80 -12.07 -4.19 -11.95
CA GLU A 80 -11.57 -5.52 -11.60
C GLU A 80 -10.26 -5.83 -12.36
N PRO A 81 -9.15 -6.06 -11.64
CA PRO A 81 -8.90 -5.59 -10.27
C PRO A 81 -9.08 -4.07 -10.18
N LYS A 82 -9.67 -3.56 -9.08
CA LYS A 82 -9.92 -2.12 -8.91
C LYS A 82 -8.60 -1.36 -8.90
N THR A 83 -8.27 -0.74 -10.01
CA THR A 83 -6.94 -0.15 -10.26
C THR A 83 -7.06 1.12 -11.08
N THR A 84 -5.96 1.87 -11.15
CA THR A 84 -5.82 3.03 -12.01
C THR A 84 -4.52 2.92 -12.79
N ALA A 85 -4.57 3.18 -14.09
CA ALA A 85 -3.41 3.29 -14.95
C ALA A 85 -3.13 4.75 -15.32
N LEU A 86 -1.85 5.11 -15.35
CA LEU A 86 -1.34 6.35 -15.93
C LEU A 86 -0.59 5.98 -17.20
N ILE A 87 -1.12 6.37 -18.36
CA ILE A 87 -0.57 6.03 -19.67
C ILE A 87 0.09 7.27 -20.28
N PHE A 88 1.39 7.18 -20.55
CA PHE A 88 2.17 8.27 -21.11
C PHE A 88 2.30 8.13 -22.63
N ALA A 89 2.47 9.25 -23.33
CA ALA A 89 2.64 9.28 -24.79
C ALA A 89 3.84 8.44 -25.28
N SER A 90 4.83 8.23 -24.40
CA SER A 90 5.99 7.36 -24.65
C SER A 90 5.69 5.87 -24.71
N GLY A 91 4.47 5.45 -24.35
CA GLY A 91 4.10 4.04 -24.17
C GLY A 91 4.42 3.48 -22.79
N LYS A 92 5.08 4.24 -21.91
CA LYS A 92 5.20 3.85 -20.50
C LYS A 92 3.83 3.90 -19.83
N MET A 93 3.52 2.91 -19.02
CA MET A 93 2.30 2.85 -18.23
C MET A 93 2.64 2.53 -16.78
N VAL A 94 2.04 3.27 -15.85
CA VAL A 94 2.07 2.99 -14.40
C VAL A 94 0.72 2.42 -14.00
N CYS A 95 0.70 1.35 -13.22
CA CYS A 95 -0.52 0.73 -12.68
C CYS A 95 -0.48 0.78 -11.14
N THR A 96 -1.54 1.28 -10.51
CA THR A 96 -1.67 1.43 -9.05
C THR A 96 -3.01 0.92 -8.54
N GLY A 97 -3.10 0.65 -7.23
CA GLY A 97 -4.32 0.26 -6.53
C GLY A 97 -4.55 -1.24 -6.37
N ALA A 98 -3.68 -2.06 -6.96
CA ALA A 98 -3.76 -3.52 -6.80
C ALA A 98 -3.37 -3.94 -5.39
N LYS A 99 -3.98 -5.00 -4.85
CA LYS A 99 -3.67 -5.54 -3.52
C LYS A 99 -2.65 -6.68 -3.54
N SER A 100 -2.30 -7.17 -4.73
CA SER A 100 -1.30 -8.20 -4.94
C SER A 100 -0.49 -7.91 -6.21
N GLU A 101 0.69 -8.51 -6.30
CA GLU A 101 1.56 -8.43 -7.48
C GLU A 101 0.90 -9.07 -8.71
N ASP A 102 0.16 -10.17 -8.51
CA ASP A 102 -0.58 -10.88 -9.55
C ASP A 102 -1.77 -10.06 -10.08
N ASP A 103 -2.51 -9.41 -9.18
CA ASP A 103 -3.56 -8.46 -9.57
C ASP A 103 -2.98 -7.29 -10.34
N SER A 104 -1.83 -6.77 -9.90
CA SER A 104 -1.14 -5.66 -10.59
C SER A 104 -0.74 -6.06 -12.01
N ARG A 105 -0.19 -7.27 -12.18
CA ARG A 105 0.14 -7.82 -13.51
C ARG A 105 -1.10 -8.04 -14.37
N THR A 106 -2.16 -8.58 -13.77
CA THR A 106 -3.43 -8.84 -14.46
C THR A 106 -4.09 -7.54 -14.92
N ALA A 107 -4.14 -6.53 -14.05
CA ALA A 107 -4.64 -5.20 -14.37
C ALA A 107 -3.82 -4.54 -15.48
N ALA A 108 -2.49 -4.54 -15.37
CA ALA A 108 -1.61 -4.00 -16.41
C ALA A 108 -1.84 -4.67 -17.78
N ARG A 109 -2.06 -5.99 -17.81
CA ARG A 109 -2.43 -6.71 -19.05
C ARG A 109 -3.80 -6.31 -19.58
N ARG A 110 -4.78 -6.09 -18.70
CA ARG A 110 -6.12 -5.60 -19.10
C ARG A 110 -6.01 -4.22 -19.75
N TYR A 111 -5.24 -3.30 -19.16
CA TYR A 111 -4.99 -1.98 -19.77
C TYR A 111 -4.30 -2.08 -21.13
N ALA A 112 -3.25 -2.90 -21.26
CA ALA A 112 -2.58 -3.12 -22.53
C ALA A 112 -3.55 -3.63 -23.61
N LYS A 113 -4.45 -4.57 -23.26
CA LYS A 113 -5.50 -5.08 -24.17
C LYS A 113 -6.51 -4.00 -24.56
N ILE A 114 -6.88 -3.09 -23.66
CA ILE A 114 -7.76 -1.96 -23.99
C ILE A 114 -7.08 -1.08 -25.03
N VAL A 115 -5.80 -0.74 -24.82
CA VAL A 115 -5.02 0.06 -25.77
C VAL A 115 -4.90 -0.64 -27.14
N GLN A 116 -4.71 -1.96 -27.16
CA GLN A 116 -4.71 -2.74 -28.41
C GLN A 116 -6.05 -2.66 -29.15
N LYS A 117 -7.17 -2.74 -28.43
CA LYS A 117 -8.52 -2.64 -29.02
C LYS A 117 -8.83 -1.26 -29.60
N LEU A 118 -8.11 -0.22 -29.18
CA LEU A 118 -8.20 1.13 -29.75
C LEU A 118 -7.34 1.29 -31.02
N GLY A 119 -6.70 0.22 -31.51
CA GLY A 119 -5.92 0.23 -32.75
C GLY A 119 -4.43 0.50 -32.58
N PHE A 120 -3.95 0.67 -31.35
CA PHE A 120 -2.51 0.87 -31.10
C PHE A 120 -1.78 -0.48 -31.02
N PRO A 121 -0.60 -0.64 -31.64
CA PRO A 121 0.20 -1.88 -31.57
C PRO A 121 0.93 -2.02 -30.22
N ALA A 122 0.18 -1.97 -29.12
CA ALA A 122 0.74 -2.08 -27.78
C ALA A 122 1.22 -3.52 -27.50
N THR A 123 2.36 -3.61 -26.83
CA THR A 123 2.99 -4.85 -26.37
C THR A 123 3.06 -4.87 -24.84
N PHE A 124 3.47 -5.98 -24.24
CA PHE A 124 3.61 -6.07 -22.78
C PHE A 124 5.07 -6.38 -22.45
N LYS A 125 5.89 -5.32 -22.34
CA LYS A 125 7.34 -5.42 -22.10
C LYS A 125 7.71 -4.81 -20.76
N GLU A 126 8.80 -5.28 -20.15
CA GLU A 126 9.42 -4.65 -18.98
C GLU A 126 8.47 -4.45 -17.78
N PHE A 127 7.54 -5.38 -17.56
CA PHE A 127 6.69 -5.33 -16.37
C PHE A 127 7.54 -5.45 -15.10
N LYS A 128 7.43 -4.47 -14.21
CA LYS A 128 8.23 -4.40 -12.99
C LYS A 128 7.41 -3.81 -11.84
N ILE A 129 7.50 -4.44 -10.68
CA ILE A 129 7.00 -3.86 -9.43
C ILE A 129 7.95 -2.75 -9.00
N GLN A 130 7.39 -1.57 -8.76
CA GLN A 130 8.14 -0.37 -8.35
C GLN A 130 8.01 -0.11 -6.85
N ASN A 131 6.83 -0.37 -6.28
CA ASN A 131 6.59 -0.19 -4.85
C ASN A 131 5.49 -1.13 -4.36
N ILE A 132 5.63 -1.60 -3.12
CA ILE A 132 4.62 -2.33 -2.36
C ILE A 132 4.43 -1.61 -1.03
N VAL A 133 3.18 -1.44 -0.65
CA VAL A 133 2.78 -0.90 0.64
C VAL A 133 2.09 -2.00 1.42
N GLY A 134 2.59 -2.28 2.62
CA GLY A 134 1.98 -3.18 3.59
C GLY A 134 1.48 -2.43 4.81
N SER A 135 0.54 -3.03 5.53
CA SER A 135 0.15 -2.55 6.86
C SER A 135 -0.13 -3.69 7.81
N CYS A 136 0.10 -3.47 9.09
CA CYS A 136 -0.28 -4.38 10.17
C CYS A 136 -0.74 -3.58 11.38
N ASP A 137 -1.29 -4.27 12.37
CA ASP A 137 -1.68 -3.71 13.65
C ASP A 137 -1.11 -4.62 14.73
N VAL A 138 -0.18 -4.09 15.54
CA VAL A 138 0.47 -4.85 16.62
C VAL A 138 -0.44 -5.10 17.83
N LYS A 139 -1.65 -4.51 17.83
CA LYS A 139 -2.68 -4.72 18.87
C LYS A 139 -2.33 -4.23 20.27
N PHE A 140 -1.33 -3.37 20.38
CA PHE A 140 -1.01 -2.67 21.62
C PHE A 140 -0.53 -1.24 21.35
N PRO A 141 -0.79 -0.29 22.27
CA PRO A 141 -0.33 1.08 22.13
C PRO A 141 1.19 1.18 22.31
N ILE A 142 1.83 2.13 21.63
CA ILE A 142 3.29 2.30 21.61
C ILE A 142 3.66 3.70 22.13
N ARG A 143 4.68 3.78 22.99
CA ARG A 143 5.28 5.04 23.46
C ARG A 143 6.28 5.57 22.43
N LEU A 144 5.81 6.39 21.50
CA LEU A 144 6.61 6.89 20.37
C LEU A 144 7.73 7.84 20.79
N GLU A 145 7.56 8.61 21.87
CA GLU A 145 8.57 9.56 22.36
C GLU A 145 9.84 8.83 22.79
N GLY A 146 9.68 7.73 23.53
CA GLY A 146 10.79 6.89 23.97
C GLY A 146 11.50 6.21 22.79
N LEU A 147 10.72 5.71 21.83
CA LEU A 147 11.26 5.10 20.61
C LEU A 147 12.04 6.12 19.77
N ALA A 148 11.51 7.33 19.58
CA ALA A 148 12.16 8.40 18.84
C ALA A 148 13.46 8.84 19.52
N TYR A 149 13.45 8.97 20.84
CA TYR A 149 14.63 9.36 21.62
C TYR A 149 15.76 8.32 21.49
N ALA A 150 15.44 7.04 21.69
CA ALA A 150 16.43 5.96 21.64
C ALA A 150 16.92 5.64 20.21
N HIS A 151 16.07 5.83 19.20
CA HIS A 151 16.38 5.53 17.79
C HIS A 151 16.51 6.81 16.95
N SER A 152 16.99 7.91 17.52
CA SER A 152 17.02 9.24 16.87
C SER A 152 17.72 9.32 15.51
N LEU A 153 18.66 8.39 15.23
CA LEU A 153 19.33 8.28 13.93
C LEU A 153 18.44 7.74 12.80
N PHE A 154 17.36 7.02 13.15
CA PHE A 154 16.47 6.34 12.20
C PHE A 154 15.02 6.82 12.32
N ALA A 155 14.63 7.32 13.49
CA ALA A 155 13.29 7.71 13.85
C ALA A 155 13.15 9.24 13.88
N SER A 156 12.06 9.73 13.31
CA SER A 156 11.65 11.14 13.41
C SER A 156 10.19 11.18 13.85
N TYR A 157 9.90 11.91 14.92
CA TYR A 157 8.55 12.02 15.48
C TYR A 157 8.31 13.47 15.91
N GLU A 158 7.47 14.16 15.13
CA GLU A 158 7.08 15.55 15.33
C GLU A 158 5.54 15.59 15.31
N PRO A 159 4.86 15.31 16.44
CA PRO A 159 3.41 15.08 16.46
C PRO A 159 2.59 16.29 15.97
N GLU A 160 3.14 17.50 16.09
CA GLU A 160 2.55 18.74 15.58
C GLU A 160 2.54 18.80 14.04
N LEU A 161 3.49 18.12 13.38
CA LEU A 161 3.60 18.07 11.92
C LEU A 161 2.95 16.81 11.34
N PHE A 162 3.09 15.67 12.03
CA PHE A 162 2.57 14.39 11.59
C PHE A 162 2.32 13.44 12.77
N PRO A 163 1.13 12.82 12.89
CA PRO A 163 0.74 12.03 14.07
C PRO A 163 1.43 10.67 14.22
N GLY A 164 2.25 10.24 13.25
CA GLY A 164 2.99 8.98 13.29
C GLY A 164 4.49 9.18 13.38
N LEU A 165 5.21 8.23 13.96
CA LEU A 165 6.66 8.18 13.91
C LEU A 165 7.12 7.65 12.55
N ILE A 166 8.04 8.36 11.90
CA ILE A 166 8.68 7.95 10.64
C ILE A 166 9.96 7.20 10.99
N TYR A 167 10.02 5.91 10.70
CA TYR A 167 11.20 5.08 10.93
C TYR A 167 11.85 4.70 9.59
N ARG A 168 13.11 5.06 9.40
CA ARG A 168 13.88 4.78 8.19
C ARG A 168 14.80 3.58 8.42
N MET A 169 14.34 2.39 8.06
CA MET A 169 15.12 1.17 8.14
C MET A 169 16.15 1.11 7.00
N LYS A 170 17.40 0.77 7.34
CA LYS A 170 18.48 0.64 6.35
C LYS A 170 18.43 -0.69 5.60
N GLN A 171 18.13 -1.78 6.31
CA GLN A 171 18.12 -3.15 5.75
C GLN A 171 16.89 -3.94 6.25
N PRO A 172 15.94 -4.32 5.37
CA PRO A 172 15.79 -3.79 4.00
C PRO A 172 15.53 -2.29 4.00
N LYS A 173 15.80 -1.61 2.87
CA LYS A 173 15.60 -0.16 2.74
C LYS A 173 14.10 0.18 2.67
N ILE A 174 13.47 0.33 3.85
CA ILE A 174 12.03 0.50 4.03
C ILE A 174 11.76 1.71 4.94
N VAL A 175 10.66 2.40 4.66
CA VAL A 175 10.12 3.43 5.55
C VAL A 175 8.89 2.88 6.24
N LEU A 176 8.86 2.99 7.56
CA LEU A 176 7.72 2.62 8.39
C LEU A 176 7.08 3.87 8.97
N LEU A 177 5.74 3.87 9.02
CA LEU A 177 4.95 4.84 9.76
C LEU A 177 4.31 4.11 10.92
N ILE A 178 4.71 4.44 12.15
CA ILE A 178 4.29 3.77 13.37
C ILE A 178 3.39 4.73 14.15
N PHE A 179 2.17 4.30 14.45
CA PHE A 179 1.20 5.12 15.17
C PHE A 179 1.08 4.69 16.63
N VAL A 180 0.72 5.64 17.51
CA VAL A 180 0.49 5.40 18.94
C VAL A 180 -0.48 4.24 19.19
N SER A 181 -1.43 4.02 18.27
CA SER A 181 -2.43 2.94 18.34
C SER A 181 -1.86 1.52 18.12
N GLY A 182 -0.62 1.38 17.67
CA GLY A 182 -0.05 0.09 17.26
C GLY A 182 -0.24 -0.23 15.77
N LYS A 183 -0.93 0.61 15.02
CA LYS A 183 -0.96 0.48 13.54
C LYS A 183 0.41 0.82 12.97
N VAL A 184 0.86 0.03 12.00
CA VAL A 184 2.12 0.21 11.31
C VAL A 184 1.89 0.12 9.80
N VAL A 185 2.40 1.10 9.06
CA VAL A 185 2.43 1.09 7.59
C VAL A 185 3.87 0.94 7.13
N LEU A 186 4.13 0.06 6.16
CA LEU A 186 5.44 -0.21 5.59
C LEU A 186 5.41 0.13 4.10
N THR A 187 6.35 0.95 3.63
CA THR A 187 6.43 1.38 2.23
C THR A 187 7.87 1.45 1.72
N GLY A 188 8.05 1.35 0.40
CA GLY A 188 9.35 1.36 -0.26
C GLY A 188 9.84 -0.02 -0.68
N ALA A 189 9.06 -1.08 -0.41
CA ALA A 189 9.42 -2.45 -0.77
C ALA A 189 9.23 -2.71 -2.27
N LYS A 190 10.08 -3.56 -2.84
CA LYS A 190 9.92 -4.08 -4.21
C LYS A 190 9.39 -5.51 -4.24
N THR A 191 9.48 -6.21 -3.12
CA THR A 191 9.00 -7.58 -2.95
C THR A 191 8.22 -7.71 -1.65
N ARG A 192 7.23 -8.61 -1.61
CA ARG A 192 6.48 -8.91 -0.37
C ARG A 192 7.38 -9.34 0.78
N TYR A 193 8.47 -10.04 0.47
CA TYR A 193 9.42 -10.54 1.47
C TYR A 193 10.09 -9.38 2.23
N GLU A 194 10.44 -8.27 1.57
CA GLU A 194 11.00 -7.09 2.23
C GLU A 194 10.04 -6.48 3.26
N ILE A 195 8.72 -6.52 3.02
CA ILE A 195 7.72 -6.06 3.99
C ILE A 195 7.75 -6.94 5.23
N TYR A 196 7.77 -8.25 5.05
CA TYR A 196 7.76 -9.18 6.16
C TYR A 196 9.07 -9.13 6.96
N GLN A 197 10.22 -9.05 6.29
CA GLN A 197 11.53 -8.87 6.93
C GLN A 197 11.61 -7.53 7.69
N ALA A 198 11.12 -6.43 7.12
CA ALA A 198 11.07 -5.15 7.82
C ALA A 198 10.20 -5.21 9.07
N TYR A 199 9.05 -5.90 9.00
CA TYR A 199 8.19 -6.09 10.16
C TYR A 199 8.87 -6.95 11.24
N MET A 200 9.54 -8.03 10.84
CA MET A 200 10.30 -8.90 11.74
C MET A 200 11.39 -8.14 12.50
N ASN A 201 12.12 -7.28 11.80
CA ASN A 201 13.20 -6.50 12.38
C ASN A 201 12.70 -5.44 13.37
N ILE A 202 11.54 -4.82 13.10
CA ILE A 202 11.03 -3.74 13.97
C ILE A 202 10.22 -4.28 15.16
N TYR A 203 9.55 -5.43 15.02
CA TYR A 203 8.60 -5.93 16.01
C TYR A 203 9.17 -6.08 17.43
N PRO A 204 10.38 -6.64 17.66
CA PRO A 204 10.99 -6.70 18.99
C PRO A 204 11.17 -5.32 19.63
N THR A 205 11.57 -4.32 18.83
CA THR A 205 11.68 -2.93 19.28
C THR A 205 10.31 -2.39 19.67
N LEU A 206 9.25 -2.64 18.88
CA LEU A 206 7.91 -2.15 19.22
C LEU A 206 7.40 -2.71 20.56
N ILE A 207 7.69 -3.98 20.87
CA ILE A 207 7.34 -4.58 22.17
C ILE A 207 8.01 -3.83 23.33
N GLN A 208 9.29 -3.46 23.21
CA GLN A 208 10.02 -2.75 24.27
C GLN A 208 9.37 -1.41 24.64
N TYR A 209 8.68 -0.78 23.68
CA TYR A 209 7.97 0.49 23.87
C TYR A 209 6.45 0.33 24.00
N LYS A 210 5.94 -0.89 24.27
CA LYS A 210 4.53 -1.11 24.58
C LYS A 210 4.11 -0.25 25.78
N LYS A 211 3.01 0.50 25.62
CA LYS A 211 2.43 1.32 26.68
C LYS A 211 1.61 0.42 27.61
N GLY A 212 2.17 0.11 28.79
CA GLY A 212 1.55 -0.71 29.84
C GLY A 212 2.27 -2.03 30.04
N ASP A 213 3.19 -2.03 31.03
CA ASP A 213 3.79 -3.13 31.81
C ASP A 213 5.19 -2.78 32.37
N VAL A 214 5.64 -1.53 32.26
CA VAL A 214 6.78 -1.02 33.04
C VAL A 214 6.23 -0.04 34.06
N ALA A 215 6.24 -0.45 35.34
CA ALA A 215 6.28 0.50 36.44
C ALA A 215 7.44 1.44 36.15
N VAL A 216 7.14 2.69 35.84
CA VAL A 216 8.16 3.73 35.73
C VAL A 216 8.93 3.67 37.05
N PRO A 217 10.23 3.33 37.09
CA PRO A 217 11.01 3.64 38.26
C PRO A 217 10.92 5.16 38.35
N THR A 218 10.20 5.64 39.36
CA THR A 218 10.18 7.05 39.71
C THR A 218 11.64 7.44 39.86
N LEU A 219 12.19 8.16 38.88
CA LEU A 219 13.48 8.80 39.04
C LEU A 219 13.34 9.67 40.30
N PRO A 220 14.25 9.56 41.29
CA PRO A 220 14.21 10.45 42.43
C PRO A 220 14.26 11.88 41.90
N GLY A 221 13.25 12.66 42.25
CA GLY A 221 13.17 14.07 41.93
C GLY A 221 14.41 14.81 42.43
N ASN A 222 14.75 15.87 41.69
CA ASN A 222 15.90 16.76 41.84
C ASN A 222 17.20 16.18 41.30
N MET A 223 17.58 16.63 40.08
CA MET A 223 18.76 17.47 39.85
C MET A 223 18.67 18.04 38.42
N MET A 224 18.01 19.19 38.30
CA MET A 224 18.17 20.07 37.14
C MET A 224 19.49 20.83 37.37
N PRO A 225 20.52 20.68 36.53
CA PRO A 225 21.66 21.58 36.62
C PRO A 225 21.18 23.00 36.29
N PRO A 226 21.65 24.05 37.01
CA PRO A 226 21.24 25.41 36.74
C PRO A 226 21.63 25.81 35.31
N PRO A 227 20.88 26.71 34.66
CA PRO A 227 21.21 27.18 33.33
C PRO A 227 22.61 27.84 33.36
N ARG A 228 23.50 27.34 32.50
CA ARG A 228 24.79 27.99 32.22
C ARG A 228 24.51 29.41 31.74
N ALA A 229 25.06 30.40 32.43
CA ALA A 229 25.00 31.79 32.00
C ALA A 229 25.56 31.93 30.58
N LEU A 230 24.79 32.59 29.71
CA LEU A 230 25.26 33.05 28.41
C LEU A 230 26.47 33.98 28.60
N PRO A 231 27.54 33.86 27.81
CA PRO A 231 28.60 34.86 27.82
C PRO A 231 28.04 36.21 27.32
N PRO A 232 28.56 37.34 27.82
CA PRO A 232 28.01 38.66 27.52
C PRO A 232 28.17 39.00 26.03
N THR A 233 27.10 39.54 25.48
CA THR A 233 27.01 40.14 24.14
C THR A 233 28.08 41.23 23.99
N ARG A 234 29.08 41.01 23.11
CA ARG A 234 29.92 42.12 22.62
C ARG A 234 29.11 42.93 21.61
N GLN A 235 29.01 44.23 21.85
CA GLN A 235 28.53 45.22 20.88
C GLN A 235 29.41 45.22 19.63
N PRO A 236 28.87 45.51 18.43
CA PRO A 236 29.68 45.70 17.23
C PRO A 236 30.14 47.17 17.16
N ASP A 237 31.44 47.40 17.31
CA ASP A 237 32.09 48.59 16.77
C ASP A 237 32.29 48.39 15.26
N GLY A 238 31.90 49.39 14.48
CA GLY A 238 31.96 49.35 13.02
C GLY A 238 33.38 49.41 12.48
N ALA A 239 33.60 48.74 11.35
CA ALA A 239 34.52 49.14 10.30
C ALA A 239 34.22 48.36 9.02
N ASP A 240 34.09 49.11 7.93
CA ASP A 240 34.02 48.65 6.54
C ASP A 240 35.09 47.62 6.16
N GLN A 241 34.69 46.62 5.37
CA GLN A 241 35.36 46.31 4.10
C GLN A 241 34.54 45.34 3.23
N GLN A 242 34.49 45.71 1.96
CA GLN A 242 33.84 45.03 0.84
C GLN A 242 34.52 43.70 0.52
N GLU A 243 33.76 42.64 0.25
CA GLU A 243 34.20 41.59 -0.69
C GLU A 243 33.00 40.88 -1.35
N GLN A 244 33.14 40.61 -2.65
CA GLN A 244 32.11 40.25 -3.62
C GLN A 244 31.60 38.78 -3.50
N PRO A 245 30.40 38.45 -4.02
CA PRO A 245 29.84 37.11 -3.92
C PRO A 245 30.38 36.17 -5.02
N HIS A 246 30.96 35.04 -4.63
CA HIS A 246 31.16 33.91 -5.54
C HIS A 246 29.86 33.11 -5.67
N GLN A 247 29.36 33.06 -6.91
CA GLN A 247 28.23 32.26 -7.35
C GLN A 247 28.50 30.77 -7.12
N GLN A 248 27.65 30.12 -6.33
CA GLN A 248 27.45 28.68 -6.41
C GLN A 248 26.01 28.41 -6.82
N GLN A 249 25.85 28.08 -8.10
CA GLN A 249 24.58 27.67 -8.67
C GLN A 249 24.10 26.38 -7.98
N PRO A 250 22.83 26.29 -7.53
CA PRO A 250 22.28 25.02 -7.10
C PRO A 250 22.07 24.11 -8.32
N ILE A 251 22.65 22.92 -8.25
CA ILE A 251 22.45 21.82 -9.20
C ILE A 251 20.94 21.53 -9.30
N PRO A 252 20.32 21.51 -10.50
CA PRO A 252 18.88 21.32 -10.61
C PRO A 252 18.45 19.93 -10.15
N GLN A 253 17.65 19.88 -9.10
CA GLN A 253 16.97 18.68 -8.57
C GLN A 253 15.78 18.28 -9.47
N ALA A 254 16.02 18.16 -10.77
CA ALA A 254 15.00 17.96 -11.80
C ALA A 254 15.33 16.76 -12.68
N ALA A 255 15.52 15.57 -12.09
CA ALA A 255 15.71 14.36 -12.90
C ALA A 255 15.40 13.04 -12.18
N LEU A 256 14.49 12.95 -11.18
CA LEU A 256 14.12 11.63 -10.63
C LEU A 256 12.87 11.59 -9.75
N GLN A 257 11.76 12.23 -10.13
CA GLN A 257 10.50 12.06 -9.39
C GLN A 257 9.24 12.41 -10.22
N PRO A 258 8.71 11.46 -11.01
CA PRO A 258 7.26 11.49 -11.30
C PRO A 258 6.51 10.31 -10.67
N ALA A 259 7.20 9.22 -10.29
CA ALA A 259 6.54 7.99 -9.84
C ALA A 259 6.20 8.00 -8.34
N ALA A 260 7.00 8.64 -7.49
CA ALA A 260 6.76 8.70 -6.04
C ALA A 260 5.65 9.71 -5.68
N ALA A 261 5.57 10.85 -6.37
CA ALA A 261 4.55 11.88 -6.15
C ALA A 261 3.13 11.37 -6.50
N ALA A 262 3.00 10.57 -7.56
CA ALA A 262 1.71 9.96 -7.94
C ALA A 262 1.24 8.91 -6.92
N ALA A 263 2.15 8.22 -6.23
CA ALA A 263 1.81 7.26 -5.19
C ALA A 263 1.42 7.94 -3.87
N ALA A 264 2.04 9.09 -3.54
CA ALA A 264 1.70 9.87 -2.35
C ALA A 264 0.33 10.58 -2.46
N MET A 265 -0.05 11.02 -3.67
CA MET A 265 -1.36 11.65 -3.93
C MET A 265 -2.55 10.66 -3.97
N MET A 266 -2.34 9.37 -3.76
CA MET A 266 -3.36 8.32 -3.90
C MET A 266 -3.56 7.44 -2.64
N MET A 267 -3.05 7.85 -1.48
CA MET A 267 -3.40 7.21 -0.21
C MET A 267 -4.85 7.58 0.17
N PRO A 268 -5.73 6.62 0.50
CA PRO A 268 -6.97 6.96 1.18
C PRO A 268 -6.62 7.64 2.51
N PRO A 269 -7.32 8.71 2.92
CA PRO A 269 -7.12 9.29 4.25
C PRO A 269 -7.33 8.20 5.32
N PRO A 270 -6.63 8.29 6.47
CA PRO A 270 -6.92 7.39 7.59
C PRO A 270 -8.41 7.47 7.93
N PRO A 271 -9.06 6.35 8.32
CA PRO A 271 -10.46 6.38 8.73
C PRO A 271 -10.58 7.37 9.90
N THR A 272 -11.37 8.42 9.69
CA THR A 272 -11.71 9.39 10.73
C THR A 272 -12.34 8.62 11.91
N PRO A 273 -11.93 8.86 13.17
CA PRO A 273 -12.65 8.29 14.29
C PRO A 273 -14.10 8.77 14.21
N ALA A 274 -15.04 7.82 14.30
CA ALA A 274 -16.46 8.11 14.30
C ALA A 274 -16.74 9.20 15.33
N ALA A 275 -17.18 10.37 14.86
CA ALA A 275 -17.70 11.41 15.73
C ALA A 275 -18.85 10.79 16.52
N ALA A 276 -18.74 10.82 17.85
CA ALA A 276 -19.83 10.49 18.75
C ALA A 276 -21.05 11.33 18.32
N ALA A 277 -22.16 10.65 18.06
CA ALA A 277 -23.42 11.31 17.77
C ALA A 277 -23.79 12.24 18.94
N PRO A 278 -24.25 13.48 18.69
CA PRO A 278 -24.79 14.30 19.75
C PRO A 278 -26.11 13.68 20.22
N THR A 279 -26.19 13.44 21.52
CA THR A 279 -27.42 13.08 22.24
C THR A 279 -28.50 14.14 21.95
N PRO A 280 -29.72 13.79 21.51
CA PRO A 280 -30.75 14.80 21.29
C PRO A 280 -31.32 15.27 22.64
N THR A 281 -31.15 16.56 22.90
CA THR A 281 -31.85 17.30 23.94
C THR A 281 -33.34 17.43 23.56
N VAL A 282 -34.21 17.12 24.51
CA VAL A 282 -35.67 17.25 24.39
C VAL A 282 -36.04 18.73 24.40
N GLN A 283 -36.50 19.27 23.26
CA GLN A 283 -37.44 20.39 23.13
C GLN A 283 -37.63 20.71 21.65
N ASP A 284 -38.78 20.30 21.09
CA ASP A 284 -39.61 21.08 20.15
C ASP A 284 -40.63 20.13 19.49
N LEU A 285 -41.80 20.03 20.13
CA LEU A 285 -43.00 19.40 19.58
C LEU A 285 -43.72 20.42 18.70
N HIS A 286 -43.72 20.19 17.38
CA HIS A 286 -44.77 20.67 16.48
C HIS A 286 -45.25 19.48 15.63
N PRO A 287 -46.57 19.23 15.54
CA PRO A 287 -47.10 18.03 14.90
C PRO A 287 -47.06 18.15 13.36
N MET A 288 -46.36 17.22 12.72
CA MET A 288 -46.42 17.01 11.27
C MET A 288 -47.74 16.32 10.91
N ASN A 289 -48.48 16.96 10.01
CA ASN A 289 -49.76 16.52 9.45
C ASN A 289 -49.54 15.31 8.52
N LEU A 290 -50.09 14.14 8.87
CA LEU A 290 -50.12 12.94 8.02
C LEU A 290 -51.36 12.99 7.10
N PRO A 291 -51.26 12.57 5.82
CA PRO A 291 -52.44 12.41 4.97
C PRO A 291 -53.26 11.16 5.39
N PRO A 292 -54.60 11.17 5.21
CA PRO A 292 -55.47 10.08 5.64
C PRO A 292 -55.35 8.84 4.75
N PRO A 293 -55.68 7.63 5.27
CA PRO A 293 -55.65 6.39 4.50
C PRO A 293 -56.89 6.26 3.60
N THR A 294 -56.66 5.74 2.38
CA THR A 294 -57.69 5.44 1.37
C THR A 294 -58.55 4.23 1.80
N PRO A 295 -59.89 4.24 1.61
CA PRO A 295 -60.74 3.10 1.97
C PRO A 295 -60.61 1.92 1.00
N LEU A 296 -60.57 0.71 1.56
CA LEU A 296 -60.58 -0.58 0.85
C LEU A 296 -61.99 -0.90 0.32
N HIS A 297 -62.10 -1.23 -0.97
CA HIS A 297 -63.30 -1.79 -1.59
C HIS A 297 -63.40 -3.31 -1.31
N PRO A 298 -64.58 -3.87 -0.97
CA PRO A 298 -64.75 -5.30 -0.74
C PRO A 298 -65.36 -6.01 -1.96
N ASN A 299 -64.57 -6.81 -2.69
CA ASN A 299 -65.03 -8.06 -3.30
C ASN A 299 -63.91 -8.75 -4.10
N LEU A 300 -63.37 -9.84 -3.57
CA LEU A 300 -62.69 -10.89 -4.32
C LEU A 300 -62.84 -12.21 -3.55
N PRO A 301 -63.26 -13.31 -4.19
CA PRO A 301 -63.49 -14.58 -3.52
C PRO A 301 -62.17 -15.28 -3.12
N PRO A 302 -62.17 -16.12 -2.07
CA PRO A 302 -60.96 -16.73 -1.54
C PRO A 302 -60.44 -17.89 -2.40
N PRO A 303 -59.12 -18.15 -2.44
CA PRO A 303 -58.54 -19.28 -3.16
C PRO A 303 -58.65 -20.58 -2.34
N THR A 304 -58.97 -21.68 -3.04
CA THR A 304 -59.07 -23.05 -2.54
C THR A 304 -57.73 -23.64 -2.06
N PRO A 305 -57.71 -24.48 -1.00
CA PRO A 305 -56.48 -25.07 -0.46
C PRO A 305 -56.00 -26.30 -1.26
N ARG A 306 -54.68 -26.39 -1.49
CA ARG A 306 -54.02 -27.56 -2.09
C ARG A 306 -53.67 -28.60 -1.03
N HIS A 307 -54.07 -29.86 -1.25
CA HIS A 307 -53.59 -31.04 -0.53
C HIS A 307 -52.14 -31.39 -0.91
N PRO A 308 -51.31 -31.91 0.03
CA PRO A 308 -50.07 -32.58 -0.30
C PRO A 308 -50.28 -34.10 -0.34
N GLY A 309 -49.97 -34.74 -1.46
CA GLY A 309 -50.16 -36.18 -1.66
C GLY A 309 -49.01 -36.81 -2.44
N LEU A 310 -48.26 -37.64 -1.72
CA LEU A 310 -47.61 -38.90 -2.12
C LEU A 310 -46.42 -38.88 -3.12
N ALA A 311 -45.28 -39.30 -2.57
CA ALA A 311 -44.16 -39.92 -3.27
C ALA A 311 -44.51 -41.35 -3.75
N PRO A 312 -43.81 -41.88 -4.77
CA PRO A 312 -43.69 -43.33 -4.96
C PRO A 312 -42.27 -43.83 -4.72
N THR A 313 -42.19 -44.97 -4.01
CA THR A 313 -41.02 -45.84 -3.81
C THR A 313 -40.77 -46.78 -5.02
N PRO A 314 -39.60 -47.47 -5.08
CA PRO A 314 -39.04 -48.04 -6.31
C PRO A 314 -39.20 -49.57 -6.42
N SER A 315 -39.07 -50.14 -7.64
CA SER A 315 -38.71 -51.56 -7.81
C SER A 315 -38.14 -51.88 -9.21
N LEU A 316 -36.99 -52.58 -9.20
CA LEU A 316 -36.43 -53.62 -10.09
C LEU A 316 -37.04 -53.84 -11.49
N GLY A 317 -36.30 -54.14 -12.57
CA GLY A 317 -34.91 -54.58 -12.72
C GLY A 317 -34.67 -55.15 -14.14
N HIS A 318 -33.40 -55.52 -14.42
CA HIS A 318 -32.90 -56.34 -15.55
C HIS A 318 -32.89 -55.69 -16.96
N HIS A 319 -31.90 -55.86 -17.83
CA HIS A 319 -30.68 -56.67 -17.86
C HIS A 319 -29.77 -56.17 -19.03
N MET A 320 -28.44 -56.27 -18.87
CA MET A 320 -27.40 -56.76 -19.84
C MET A 320 -27.39 -56.24 -21.31
N LEU A 321 -26.30 -55.83 -22.00
CA LEU A 321 -24.82 -55.82 -21.90
C LEU A 321 -24.24 -54.83 -22.95
N PRO A 322 -22.95 -54.43 -22.89
CA PRO A 322 -22.23 -53.58 -23.85
C PRO A 322 -21.27 -54.38 -24.77
N PRO A 323 -20.20 -53.78 -25.34
CA PRO A 323 -20.03 -53.26 -26.71
C PRO A 323 -19.15 -54.21 -27.59
N PRO A 324 -18.60 -53.79 -28.76
CA PRO A 324 -17.22 -53.29 -28.72
C PRO A 324 -16.82 -52.26 -29.82
N SER A 325 -15.88 -51.38 -29.46
CA SER A 325 -14.90 -50.75 -30.38
C SER A 325 -13.68 -51.69 -30.53
N PRO A 326 -12.59 -51.41 -31.28
CA PRO A 326 -12.35 -50.47 -32.39
C PRO A 326 -11.62 -51.14 -33.60
N ARG A 327 -11.46 -50.40 -34.72
CA ARG A 327 -10.41 -50.46 -35.78
C ARG A 327 -10.95 -49.57 -36.93
N ARG A 328 -10.23 -48.61 -37.52
CA ARG A 328 -8.82 -48.37 -37.79
C ARG A 328 -8.52 -46.87 -37.70
#